data_AF-A0A523MFP1-F1
#
_entry.id   AF-A0A523MFP1-F1
#
_cell.length_a   1.000
_cell.length_b   1.000
_cell.length_c   1.000
_cell.angle_alpha   90.00
_cell.angle_beta   90.00
_cell.angle_gamma   90.00
#
_symmetry.space_group_name_H-M   'P 1'
#
loop_
_entity.id
_entity.type
_entity.pdbx_description
1 polymer ?
#
loop_
_entity_poly.entity_id
_entity_poly.type
_entity_poly.pdbx_seq_one_letter_code
_entity_poly.pdbx_strand_id
1 'polypeptide(L)'
;MIDRRGALRALSIPALGAFAPVLFAAERSVEPAPAVPDRSVPDLSDPAVLLEAYMRLSGALDDRLIIWWMDGVRYGVVDARAQALFGMKIGLFHRFYRQADGSFKLAMFELTYYTDLASGEMLETFDNPYTGQTDRVSHVRLGPEVRIQTRAGIARPDNPLVKDYTSSLGPALIRGDDVWIPTSVEARIKFPKPTAPEILLSLYTTVHGTLRDALNPALISAPCSLAFQNVLKWEPFMRMGDRPGHMMSQAAGKKLESVDALPADYLRIAERMHGKYIRDPIGALERLTDQLRKPVAID
;
A
#
# COMPACT_ATOMS: atom_id res chain seq x y z
N MET A 1 13.96 40.97 -59.64
CA MET A 1 13.18 41.94 -60.44
C MET A 1 12.51 41.15 -61.57
N ILE A 2 11.19 40.99 -61.47
CA ILE A 2 10.21 40.65 -62.55
C ILE A 2 10.43 39.27 -63.24
N ASP A 3 9.68 38.20 -62.93
CA ASP A 3 8.23 37.93 -63.07
C ASP A 3 7.76 37.64 -64.52
N ARG A 4 6.85 36.66 -64.61
CA ARG A 4 5.85 36.36 -65.66
C ARG A 4 6.28 35.59 -66.91
N ARG A 5 5.46 34.74 -67.54
CA ARG A 5 4.15 34.09 -67.30
C ARG A 5 3.85 33.27 -68.57
N GLY A 6 3.02 32.24 -68.45
CA GLY A 6 2.11 31.77 -69.51
C GLY A 6 2.69 30.71 -70.45
N ALA A 7 1.90 29.83 -71.08
CA ALA A 7 0.46 29.77 -71.20
C ALA A 7 0.01 28.40 -71.76
N LEU A 8 -1.07 27.86 -71.19
CA LEU A 8 -2.31 27.42 -71.85
C LEU A 8 -2.26 26.52 -73.10
N ARG A 9 -2.99 25.40 -73.01
CA ARG A 9 -3.95 24.81 -73.98
C ARG A 9 -4.50 23.50 -73.36
N ALA A 10 -5.76 23.11 -73.42
CA ALA A 10 -6.95 23.60 -74.10
C ALA A 10 -8.21 22.98 -73.44
N LEU A 11 -9.25 23.79 -73.21
CA LEU A 11 -10.62 23.71 -73.76
C LEU A 11 -11.44 22.41 -73.53
N SER A 12 -12.54 22.56 -72.78
CA SER A 12 -13.91 22.54 -73.35
C SER A 12 -14.95 23.02 -72.31
N ILE A 13 -15.91 23.83 -72.78
CA ILE A 13 -17.07 24.49 -72.13
C ILE A 13 -18.33 24.02 -72.93
N PRO A 14 -19.63 24.23 -72.55
CA PRO A 14 -20.36 24.30 -71.26
C PRO A 14 -21.56 23.31 -71.22
N ALA A 15 -22.30 23.26 -70.10
CA ALA A 15 -23.76 23.49 -70.11
C ALA A 15 -24.33 23.62 -68.70
N LEU A 16 -25.14 24.66 -68.51
CA LEU A 16 -25.90 25.03 -67.33
C LEU A 16 -26.79 23.89 -66.80
N GLY A 17 -26.67 23.59 -65.51
CA GLY A 17 -27.72 22.96 -64.70
C GLY A 17 -27.94 23.81 -63.45
N ALA A 18 -29.15 24.32 -63.27
CA ALA A 18 -29.54 25.13 -62.13
C ALA A 18 -29.37 24.33 -60.81
N PHE A 19 -28.49 24.81 -59.92
CA PHE A 19 -28.45 24.34 -58.53
C PHE A 19 -29.32 25.27 -57.68
N ALA A 20 -30.35 24.70 -57.07
CA ALA A 20 -31.08 25.32 -55.98
C ALA A 20 -30.13 25.53 -54.78
N PRO A 21 -30.23 26.65 -54.04
CA PRO A 21 -29.45 26.83 -52.82
C PRO A 21 -30.01 25.88 -51.75
N VAL A 22 -29.22 24.88 -51.36
CA VAL A 22 -29.45 24.15 -50.11
C VAL A 22 -28.99 25.08 -48.99
N LEU A 23 -29.96 25.61 -48.24
CA LEU A 23 -29.72 26.29 -46.97
C LEU A 23 -29.06 25.26 -46.03
N PHE A 24 -27.76 25.41 -45.74
CA PHE A 24 -27.17 24.76 -44.58
C PHE A 24 -27.71 25.47 -43.34
N ALA A 25 -28.67 24.84 -42.66
CA ALA A 25 -29.03 25.22 -41.31
C ALA A 25 -27.80 25.00 -40.43
N ALA A 26 -27.27 26.07 -39.85
CA ALA A 26 -26.25 25.98 -38.82
C ALA A 26 -26.89 25.32 -37.59
N GLU A 27 -26.70 24.02 -37.42
CA GLU A 27 -26.99 23.35 -36.16
C GLU A 27 -26.01 23.92 -35.13
N ARG A 28 -26.58 24.61 -34.12
CA ARG A 28 -25.83 24.98 -32.93
C ARG A 28 -25.31 23.69 -32.30
N SER A 29 -23.99 23.52 -32.32
CA SER A 29 -23.30 22.53 -31.51
C SER A 29 -23.67 22.77 -30.04
N VAL A 30 -24.55 21.92 -29.51
CA VAL A 30 -24.82 21.88 -28.07
C VAL A 30 -23.60 21.21 -27.45
N GLU A 31 -22.80 21.96 -26.71
CA GLU A 31 -21.79 21.37 -25.83
C GLU A 31 -22.52 20.40 -24.87
N PRO A 32 -22.07 19.14 -24.76
CA PRO A 32 -22.69 18.21 -23.84
C PRO A 32 -22.57 18.77 -22.42
N ALA A 33 -23.72 18.87 -21.74
CA ALA A 33 -23.75 19.22 -20.33
C ALA A 33 -22.82 18.26 -19.54
N PRO A 34 -22.09 18.76 -18.52
CA PRO A 34 -21.26 17.89 -17.70
C PRO A 34 -22.14 16.78 -17.12
N ALA A 35 -21.71 15.53 -17.32
CA ALA A 35 -22.43 14.37 -16.81
C ALA A 35 -22.65 14.54 -15.30
N VAL A 36 -23.90 14.56 -14.87
CA VAL A 36 -24.25 14.49 -13.46
C VAL A 36 -23.84 13.08 -13.00
N PRO A 37 -22.93 12.91 -12.03
CA PRO A 37 -22.53 11.59 -11.58
C PRO A 37 -23.75 10.82 -11.09
N ASP A 38 -23.90 9.58 -11.56
CA ASP A 38 -24.94 8.66 -11.10
C ASP A 38 -24.75 8.43 -9.59
N ARG A 39 -25.67 9.01 -8.80
CA ARG A 39 -25.65 8.98 -7.33
C ARG A 39 -25.92 7.58 -6.74
N SER A 40 -26.09 6.54 -7.57
CA SER A 40 -26.37 5.18 -7.11
C SER A 40 -25.12 4.37 -6.72
N VAL A 41 -23.93 4.72 -7.24
CA VAL A 41 -22.67 4.05 -6.90
C VAL A 41 -21.93 4.89 -5.85
N PRO A 42 -21.57 4.33 -4.69
CA PRO A 42 -20.79 5.05 -3.68
C PRO A 42 -19.49 5.63 -4.26
N ASP A 43 -19.25 6.92 -4.00
CA ASP A 43 -18.08 7.64 -4.52
C ASP A 43 -16.87 7.48 -3.59
N LEU A 44 -15.80 6.87 -4.09
CA LEU A 44 -14.54 6.69 -3.35
C LEU A 44 -13.76 8.01 -3.13
N SER A 45 -14.24 9.14 -3.66
CA SER A 45 -13.76 10.47 -3.26
C SER A 45 -14.27 10.90 -1.88
N ASP A 46 -15.38 10.32 -1.40
CA ASP A 46 -15.84 10.49 -0.02
C ASP A 46 -14.92 9.71 0.94
N PRO A 47 -14.25 10.38 1.90
CA PRO A 47 -13.33 9.72 2.83
C PRO A 47 -13.97 8.61 3.68
N ALA A 48 -15.27 8.67 3.96
CA ALA A 48 -15.98 7.62 4.67
C ALA A 48 -16.18 6.37 3.80
N VAL A 49 -16.56 6.55 2.54
CA VAL A 49 -16.71 5.46 1.56
C VAL A 49 -15.35 4.83 1.26
N LEU A 50 -14.31 5.66 1.10
CA LEU A 50 -12.94 5.21 0.89
C LEU A 50 -12.43 4.35 2.05
N LEU A 51 -12.64 4.81 3.29
CA LEU A 51 -12.26 4.05 4.48
C LEU A 51 -13.00 2.71 4.52
N GLU A 52 -14.31 2.70 4.28
CA GLU A 52 -15.11 1.47 4.27
C GLU A 52 -14.61 0.47 3.22
N ALA A 53 -14.35 0.94 2.01
CA ALA A 53 -13.82 0.14 0.91
C ALA A 53 -12.41 -0.39 1.23
N TYR A 54 -11.54 0.45 1.78
CA TYR A 54 -10.20 0.06 2.23
C TYR A 54 -10.27 -1.02 3.31
N MET A 55 -11.15 -0.89 4.29
CA MET A 55 -11.30 -1.88 5.36
C MET A 55 -11.87 -3.19 4.85
N ARG A 56 -12.79 -3.17 3.88
CA ARG A 56 -13.31 -4.39 3.24
C ARG A 56 -12.24 -5.12 2.42
N LEU A 57 -11.45 -4.39 1.64
CA LEU A 57 -10.37 -4.96 0.83
C LEU A 57 -9.20 -5.43 1.70
N SER A 58 -8.66 -4.55 2.53
CA SER A 58 -7.43 -4.78 3.27
C SER A 58 -7.64 -5.53 4.59
N GLY A 59 -8.84 -5.49 5.16
CA GLY A 59 -9.16 -6.05 6.47
C GLY A 59 -10.46 -6.84 6.46
N ALA A 60 -11.24 -6.63 7.50
CA ALA A 60 -12.61 -7.07 7.62
C ALA A 60 -13.44 -6.02 8.39
N LEU A 61 -14.75 -6.06 8.23
CA LEU A 61 -15.69 -5.22 8.97
C LEU A 61 -16.19 -5.87 10.27
N ASP A 62 -15.77 -7.11 10.53
CA ASP A 62 -15.90 -7.83 11.79
C ASP A 62 -14.51 -8.08 12.42
N ASP A 63 -14.48 -8.85 13.51
CA ASP A 63 -13.28 -9.09 14.29
C ASP A 63 -12.55 -10.40 13.92
N ARG A 64 -12.76 -10.93 12.71
CA ARG A 64 -12.04 -12.12 12.24
C ARG A 64 -10.54 -11.88 12.14
N LEU A 65 -9.76 -12.97 12.09
CA LEU A 65 -8.33 -12.89 11.80
C LEU A 65 -8.12 -12.55 10.32
N ILE A 66 -7.29 -11.55 10.07
CA ILE A 66 -6.77 -11.22 8.75
C ILE A 66 -5.25 -11.25 8.78
N ILE A 67 -4.64 -11.82 7.76
CA ILE A 67 -3.19 -11.91 7.62
C ILE A 67 -2.79 -11.29 6.30
N TRP A 68 -1.92 -10.28 6.35
CA TRP A 68 -1.22 -9.81 5.16
C TRP A 68 0.04 -10.63 5.02
N TRP A 69 0.06 -11.49 4.00
CA TRP A 69 1.26 -12.21 3.63
C TRP A 69 1.88 -11.56 2.41
N MET A 70 3.18 -11.25 2.49
CA MET A 70 3.95 -10.71 1.37
C MET A 70 5.33 -11.36 1.29
N ASP A 71 5.85 -11.46 0.08
CA ASP A 71 7.21 -11.92 -0.21
C ASP A 71 7.92 -10.86 -1.07
N GLY A 72 9.22 -10.66 -0.86
CA GLY A 72 9.93 -9.56 -1.49
C GLY A 72 11.43 -9.53 -1.22
N VAL A 73 12.04 -8.42 -1.58
CA VAL A 73 13.49 -8.21 -1.49
C VAL A 73 13.79 -6.88 -0.82
N ARG A 74 14.79 -6.89 0.06
CA ARG A 74 15.43 -5.70 0.62
C ARG A 74 16.66 -5.35 -0.20
N TYR A 75 16.77 -4.08 -0.55
CA TYR A 75 17.88 -3.49 -1.29
C TYR A 75 18.61 -2.48 -0.42
N GLY A 76 19.94 -2.41 -0.57
CA GLY A 76 20.72 -1.25 -0.16
C GLY A 76 20.84 -0.28 -1.33
N VAL A 77 20.70 1.01 -1.07
CA VAL A 77 20.74 2.07 -2.08
C VAL A 77 21.80 3.08 -1.70
N VAL A 78 22.83 3.19 -2.55
CA VAL A 78 23.92 4.15 -2.45
C VAL A 78 24.10 4.80 -3.82
N ASP A 79 24.19 6.13 -3.88
CA ASP A 79 24.36 6.89 -5.13
C ASP A 79 23.37 6.49 -6.24
N ALA A 80 22.10 6.30 -5.86
CA ALA A 80 21.00 5.85 -6.73
C ALA A 80 21.23 4.46 -7.39
N ARG A 81 22.11 3.62 -6.83
CA ARG A 81 22.29 2.22 -7.22
C ARG A 81 21.69 1.31 -6.16
N ALA A 82 20.70 0.51 -6.57
CA ALA A 82 20.09 -0.50 -5.72
C ALA A 82 20.85 -1.84 -5.86
N GLN A 83 21.25 -2.41 -4.74
CA GLN A 83 21.85 -3.75 -4.64
C GLN A 83 20.96 -4.62 -3.76
N ALA A 84 20.54 -5.78 -4.28
CA ALA A 84 19.76 -6.75 -3.49
C ALA A 84 20.62 -7.27 -2.34
N LEU A 85 20.05 -7.33 -1.14
CA LEU A 85 20.74 -7.78 0.07
C LEU A 85 20.20 -9.13 0.55
N PHE A 86 18.88 -9.22 0.75
CA PHE A 86 18.23 -10.43 1.25
C PHE A 86 16.73 -10.43 0.90
N GLY A 87 16.15 -11.61 0.84
CA GLY A 87 14.71 -11.80 0.69
C GLY A 87 13.97 -11.48 1.98
N MET A 88 12.67 -11.23 1.89
CA MET A 88 11.79 -10.93 3.02
C MET A 88 10.51 -11.74 2.92
N LYS A 89 10.17 -12.47 3.98
CA LYS A 89 8.86 -13.11 4.12
C LYS A 89 8.12 -12.45 5.26
N ILE A 90 7.03 -11.75 4.93
CA ILE A 90 6.32 -10.83 5.80
C ILE A 90 4.96 -11.41 6.14
N GLY A 91 4.63 -11.46 7.43
CA GLY A 91 3.28 -11.75 7.91
C GLY A 91 2.83 -10.73 8.94
N LEU A 92 1.80 -9.95 8.61
CA LEU A 92 1.13 -9.04 9.54
C LEU A 92 -0.24 -9.60 9.87
N PHE A 93 -0.50 -9.80 11.15
CA PHE A 93 -1.72 -10.42 11.68
C PHE A 93 -2.56 -9.34 12.31
N HIS A 94 -3.84 -9.28 11.96
CA HIS A 94 -4.75 -8.20 12.32
C HIS A 94 -6.09 -8.73 12.82
N ARG A 95 -6.69 -7.98 13.74
CA ARG A 95 -8.13 -7.98 14.03
C ARG A 95 -8.63 -6.54 14.08
N PHE A 96 -9.84 -6.31 13.58
CA PHE A 96 -10.39 -4.98 13.38
C PHE A 96 -11.66 -4.76 14.20
N TYR A 97 -11.84 -3.55 14.71
CA TYR A 97 -12.98 -3.18 15.55
C TYR A 97 -13.48 -1.80 15.16
N ARG A 98 -14.67 -1.72 14.58
CA ARG A 98 -15.30 -0.44 14.23
C ARG A 98 -15.60 0.37 15.49
N GLN A 99 -15.35 1.67 15.41
CA GLN A 99 -15.61 2.66 16.44
C GLN A 99 -16.85 3.50 16.07
N ALA A 100 -17.44 4.18 17.06
CA ALA A 100 -18.66 4.97 16.86
C ALA A 100 -18.48 6.16 15.89
N ASP A 101 -17.28 6.71 15.79
CA ASP A 101 -16.90 7.79 14.85
C ASP A 101 -16.64 7.29 13.41
N GLY A 102 -16.73 5.97 13.19
CA GLY A 102 -16.47 5.30 11.92
C GLY A 102 -15.00 4.92 11.70
N SER A 103 -14.09 5.26 12.62
CA SER A 103 -12.72 4.75 12.60
C SER A 103 -12.66 3.26 12.97
N PHE A 104 -11.50 2.64 12.82
CA PHE A 104 -11.26 1.26 13.22
C PHE A 104 -10.06 1.17 14.15
N LYS A 105 -10.22 0.46 15.27
CA LYS A 105 -9.08 -0.04 16.03
C LYS A 105 -8.56 -1.33 15.40
N LEU A 106 -7.24 -1.46 15.35
CA LEU A 106 -6.54 -2.59 14.77
C LEU A 106 -5.62 -3.17 15.84
N ALA A 107 -5.94 -4.36 16.36
CA ALA A 107 -4.94 -5.13 17.08
C ALA A 107 -4.06 -5.81 16.04
N MET A 108 -2.74 -5.65 16.16
CA MET A 108 -1.81 -6.23 15.20
C MET A 108 -0.51 -6.73 15.80
N PHE A 109 0.09 -7.72 15.16
CA PHE A 109 1.51 -8.05 15.32
C PHE A 109 2.13 -8.41 13.97
N GLU A 110 3.45 -8.26 13.85
CA GLU A 110 4.20 -8.57 12.63
C GLU A 110 5.29 -9.58 12.92
N LEU A 111 5.44 -10.55 12.02
CA LEU A 111 6.54 -11.50 11.97
C LEU A 111 7.14 -11.48 10.56
N THR A 112 8.29 -10.81 10.43
CA THR A 112 9.02 -10.70 9.16
C THR A 112 10.39 -11.35 9.27
N TYR A 113 10.67 -12.26 8.34
CA TYR A 113 11.90 -13.05 8.29
C TYR A 113 12.74 -12.67 7.08
N TYR A 114 14.04 -12.54 7.31
CA TYR A 114 15.01 -12.26 6.26
C TYR A 114 15.60 -13.57 5.76
N THR A 115 15.70 -13.71 4.45
CA THR A 115 16.02 -14.99 3.79
C THR A 115 17.14 -14.82 2.78
N ASP A 116 17.87 -15.90 2.54
CA ASP A 116 18.83 -15.98 1.46
C ASP A 116 18.11 -15.85 0.11
N LEU A 117 18.69 -15.07 -0.81
CA LEU A 117 18.07 -14.77 -2.10
C LEU A 117 17.99 -15.99 -3.03
N ALA A 118 18.91 -16.95 -2.89
CA ALA A 118 18.98 -18.11 -3.77
C ALA A 118 18.18 -19.29 -3.21
N SER A 119 18.35 -19.61 -1.92
CA SER A 119 17.72 -20.78 -1.30
C SER A 119 16.35 -20.47 -0.69
N GLY A 120 16.05 -19.21 -0.37
CA GLY A 120 14.86 -18.82 0.38
C GLY A 120 14.88 -19.26 1.85
N GLU A 121 16.01 -19.77 2.34
CA GLU A 121 16.17 -20.16 3.74
C GLU A 121 16.37 -18.94 4.64
N MET A 122 15.88 -19.01 5.88
CA MET A 122 16.05 -17.93 6.84
C MET A 122 17.52 -17.69 7.16
N LEU A 123 17.97 -16.44 7.10
CA LEU A 123 19.33 -16.06 7.41
C LEU A 123 19.58 -16.01 8.91
N GLU A 124 20.61 -16.71 9.38
CA GLU A 124 21.17 -16.50 10.72
C GLU A 124 22.26 -15.42 10.71
N THR A 125 23.03 -15.38 9.62
CA THR A 125 24.10 -14.41 9.35
C THR A 125 23.94 -13.80 7.96
N PHE A 126 24.47 -12.61 7.78
CA PHE A 126 24.44 -11.85 6.54
C PHE A 126 25.84 -11.33 6.21
N ASP A 127 26.38 -11.75 5.07
CA ASP A 127 27.65 -11.23 4.56
C ASP A 127 27.41 -9.87 3.91
N ASN A 128 27.81 -8.82 4.61
CA ASN A 128 27.47 -7.45 4.26
C ASN A 128 28.40 -6.93 3.15
N PRO A 129 27.89 -6.69 1.93
CA PRO A 129 28.72 -6.29 0.79
C PRO A 129 29.32 -4.89 0.94
N TYR A 130 28.79 -4.06 1.84
CA TYR A 130 29.28 -2.70 2.05
C TYR A 130 30.42 -2.63 3.07
N THR A 131 30.44 -3.54 4.04
CA THR A 131 31.41 -3.54 5.14
C THR A 131 32.43 -4.69 5.05
N GLY A 132 32.12 -5.74 4.29
CA GLY A 132 32.90 -6.98 4.24
C GLY A 132 32.82 -7.81 5.53
N GLN A 133 31.90 -7.48 6.44
CA GLN A 133 31.69 -8.18 7.69
C GLN A 133 30.55 -9.21 7.56
N THR A 134 30.59 -10.24 8.39
CA THR A 134 29.46 -11.16 8.60
C THR A 134 28.67 -10.73 9.83
N ASP A 135 27.45 -10.26 9.62
CA ASP A 135 26.57 -9.74 10.66
C ASP A 135 25.53 -10.77 11.08
N ARG A 136 25.26 -10.90 12.39
CA ARG A 136 24.14 -11.74 12.87
C ARG A 136 22.83 -11.05 12.56
N VAL A 137 21.93 -11.72 11.86
CA VAL A 137 20.67 -11.14 11.42
C VAL A 137 19.69 -11.01 12.59
N SER A 138 19.01 -9.87 12.66
CA SER A 138 17.87 -9.67 13.54
C SER A 138 16.59 -9.61 12.72
N HIS A 139 15.74 -10.63 12.85
CA HIS A 139 14.40 -10.65 12.24
C HIS A 139 13.43 -9.72 12.98
N VAL A 140 12.35 -9.34 12.32
CA VAL A 140 11.37 -8.40 12.87
C VAL A 140 10.27 -9.17 13.57
N ARG A 141 10.04 -8.80 14.83
CA ARG A 141 8.86 -9.19 15.60
C ARG A 141 8.32 -7.95 16.30
N LEU A 142 7.19 -7.45 15.81
CA LEU A 142 6.52 -6.24 16.29
C LEU A 142 5.20 -6.61 16.97
N GLY A 143 4.85 -5.89 18.03
CA GLY A 143 3.59 -6.08 18.74
C GLY A 143 3.52 -7.35 19.61
N PRO A 144 2.32 -7.72 20.08
CA PRO A 144 1.03 -7.12 19.74
C PRO A 144 0.89 -5.65 20.16
N GLU A 145 0.25 -4.83 19.33
CA GLU A 145 -0.10 -3.42 19.63
C GLU A 145 -1.46 -3.03 19.02
N VAL A 146 -2.02 -1.90 19.46
CA VAL A 146 -3.24 -1.32 18.89
C VAL A 146 -2.91 -0.07 18.07
N ARG A 147 -3.45 0.01 16.86
CA ARG A 147 -3.46 1.22 16.02
C ARG A 147 -4.89 1.67 15.75
N ILE A 148 -5.06 2.91 15.27
CA ILE A 148 -6.35 3.46 14.86
C ILE A 148 -6.28 3.84 13.38
N GLN A 149 -7.07 3.21 12.54
CA GLN A 149 -7.27 3.61 11.14
C GLN A 149 -8.41 4.62 11.08
N THR A 150 -8.11 5.79 10.55
CA THR A 150 -9.05 6.89 10.34
C THR A 150 -9.27 7.12 8.84
N ARG A 151 -10.14 8.07 8.50
CA ARG A 151 -10.39 8.52 7.12
C ARG A 151 -9.17 9.16 6.47
N ALA A 152 -8.25 9.71 7.27
CA ALA A 152 -7.04 10.36 6.78
C ALA A 152 -5.84 9.41 6.67
N GLY A 153 -5.88 8.24 7.31
CA GLY A 153 -4.73 7.35 7.48
C GLY A 153 -4.68 6.74 8.88
N ILE A 154 -3.56 6.11 9.23
CA ILE A 154 -3.32 5.61 10.58
C ILE A 154 -3.07 6.81 11.51
N ALA A 155 -3.75 6.84 12.65
CA ALA A 155 -3.56 7.88 13.65
C ALA A 155 -2.14 7.78 14.26
N ARG A 156 -1.58 8.94 14.62
CA ARG A 156 -0.29 9.00 15.29
C ARG A 156 -0.32 8.16 16.58
N PRO A 157 0.62 7.23 16.78
CA PRO A 157 0.72 6.50 18.04
C PRO A 157 0.94 7.45 19.21
N ASP A 158 0.31 7.15 20.36
CA ASP A 158 0.61 7.81 21.63
C ASP A 158 1.94 7.29 22.17
N ASN A 159 3.02 7.74 21.52
CA ASN A 159 4.38 7.38 21.86
C ASN A 159 5.28 8.61 21.71
N PRO A 160 5.86 9.13 22.81
CA PRO A 160 6.66 10.35 22.77
C PRO A 160 7.95 10.19 21.94
N LEU A 161 8.37 8.96 21.65
CA LEU A 161 9.53 8.67 20.79
C LEU A 161 9.23 8.95 19.31
N VAL A 162 7.95 8.91 18.91
CA VAL A 162 7.51 9.16 17.53
C VAL A 162 7.47 10.66 17.28
N LYS A 163 8.24 11.12 16.30
CA LYS A 163 8.34 12.49 15.79
C LYS A 163 8.00 12.50 14.30
N ASP A 164 7.64 13.66 13.78
CA ASP A 164 7.40 13.92 12.34
C ASP A 164 6.54 12.83 11.68
N TYR A 165 5.42 12.51 12.32
CA TYR A 165 4.54 11.44 11.89
C TYR A 165 3.53 11.96 10.87
N THR A 166 3.46 11.30 9.71
CA THR A 166 2.40 11.49 8.72
C THR A 166 1.87 10.14 8.28
N SER A 167 0.59 10.09 7.93
CA SER A 167 -0.03 8.93 7.29
C SER A 167 -1.08 9.39 6.31
N SER A 168 -1.33 8.58 5.29
CA SER A 168 -2.34 8.84 4.27
C SER A 168 -3.19 7.59 3.97
N LEU A 169 -4.41 7.85 3.50
CA LEU A 169 -5.28 6.87 2.86
C LEU A 169 -5.80 7.46 1.54
N GLY A 170 -5.47 6.81 0.43
CA GLY A 170 -5.85 7.23 -0.91
C GLY A 170 -5.00 8.37 -1.50
N PRO A 171 -5.48 9.01 -2.59
CA PRO A 171 -6.75 8.75 -3.26
C PRO A 171 -6.78 7.37 -3.95
N ALA A 172 -7.98 6.79 -4.08
CA ALA A 172 -8.15 5.56 -4.86
C ALA A 172 -7.86 5.82 -6.35
N LEU A 173 -7.11 4.92 -6.98
CA LEU A 173 -6.96 4.85 -8.42
C LEU A 173 -7.94 3.81 -8.95
N ILE A 174 -8.79 4.19 -9.91
CA ILE A 174 -9.80 3.31 -10.51
C ILE A 174 -9.53 3.18 -12.01
N ARG A 175 -9.53 1.96 -12.53
CA ARG A 175 -9.47 1.65 -13.97
C ARG A 175 -10.39 0.47 -14.29
N GLY A 176 -11.52 0.76 -14.93
CA GLY A 176 -12.54 -0.28 -15.13
C GLY A 176 -13.08 -0.77 -13.78
N ASP A 177 -13.06 -2.09 -13.57
CA ASP A 177 -13.47 -2.70 -12.30
C ASP A 177 -12.29 -2.85 -11.32
N ASP A 178 -11.07 -2.45 -11.67
CA ASP A 178 -9.93 -2.52 -10.76
C ASP A 178 -9.80 -1.24 -9.91
N VAL A 179 -9.53 -1.42 -8.61
CA VAL A 179 -9.28 -0.33 -7.67
C VAL A 179 -7.99 -0.57 -6.89
N TRP A 180 -7.13 0.45 -6.86
CA TRP A 180 -5.92 0.51 -6.05
C TRP A 180 -6.07 1.62 -5.00
N ILE A 181 -5.92 1.28 -3.73
CA ILE A 181 -5.96 2.26 -2.64
C ILE A 181 -4.58 2.31 -1.98
N PRO A 182 -3.77 3.35 -2.23
CA PRO A 182 -2.49 3.52 -1.57
C PRO A 182 -2.68 3.99 -0.13
N THR A 183 -1.76 3.60 0.75
CA THR A 183 -1.57 4.14 2.08
C THR A 183 -0.10 4.46 2.29
N SER A 184 0.17 5.46 3.12
CA SER A 184 1.53 5.75 3.58
C SER A 184 1.62 5.92 5.08
N VAL A 185 2.80 5.64 5.61
CA VAL A 185 3.22 6.05 6.96
C VAL A 185 4.65 6.54 6.87
N GLU A 186 4.89 7.77 7.31
CA GLU A 186 6.23 8.30 7.49
C GLU A 186 6.41 8.66 8.97
N ALA A 187 7.55 8.29 9.52
CA ALA A 187 7.83 8.55 10.92
C ALA A 187 9.33 8.66 11.19
N ARG A 188 9.65 9.44 12.22
CA ARG A 188 10.96 9.49 12.85
C ARG A 188 10.85 8.98 14.28
N ILE A 189 11.53 7.89 14.61
CA ILE A 189 11.58 7.38 15.99
C ILE A 189 12.91 7.79 16.60
N LYS A 190 12.84 8.66 17.62
CA LYS A 190 14.00 9.17 18.35
C LYS A 190 14.02 8.60 19.76
N PHE A 191 15.02 7.78 20.05
CA PHE A 191 15.23 7.22 21.38
C PHE A 191 15.89 8.25 22.32
N PRO A 192 15.66 8.17 23.65
CA PRO A 192 16.20 9.16 24.59
C PRO A 192 17.73 9.09 24.73
N LYS A 193 18.32 7.91 24.51
CA LYS A 193 19.76 7.70 24.61
C LYS A 193 20.45 8.34 23.39
N PRO A 194 21.39 9.29 23.57
CA PRO A 194 22.02 9.98 22.44
C PRO A 194 22.77 9.08 21.45
N THR A 195 23.25 7.93 21.92
CA THR A 195 23.97 6.95 21.07
C THR A 195 23.06 5.92 20.43
N ALA A 196 21.76 5.94 20.71
CA ALA A 196 20.82 5.05 20.03
C ALA A 196 20.53 5.58 18.62
N PRO A 197 20.55 4.70 17.60
CA PRO A 197 20.27 5.11 16.24
C PRO A 197 18.82 5.61 16.13
N GLU A 198 18.65 6.72 15.45
CA GLU A 198 17.33 7.20 15.03
C GLU A 198 16.80 6.32 13.90
N ILE A 199 15.52 5.95 13.98
CA ILE A 199 14.83 5.22 12.91
C ILE A 199 14.07 6.24 12.08
N LEU A 200 14.35 6.25 10.77
CA LEU A 200 13.57 6.98 9.77
C LEU A 200 12.94 5.95 8.85
N LEU A 201 11.63 6.04 8.66
CA LEU A 201 10.89 5.14 7.81
C LEU A 201 9.84 5.90 7.00
N SER A 202 9.71 5.49 5.74
CA SER A 202 8.61 5.81 4.84
C SER A 202 8.09 4.48 4.30
N LEU A 203 6.87 4.12 4.67
CA LEU A 203 6.19 2.89 4.28
C LEU A 203 5.08 3.24 3.29
N TYR A 204 4.99 2.50 2.20
CA TYR A 204 3.93 2.62 1.20
C TYR A 204 3.32 1.25 0.99
N THR A 205 2.00 1.16 1.11
CA THR A 205 1.27 -0.07 0.78
C THR A 205 0.15 0.28 -0.18
N THR A 206 0.00 -0.48 -1.25
CA THR A 206 -1.16 -0.37 -2.14
C THR A 206 -1.98 -1.63 -2.03
N VAL A 207 -3.23 -1.49 -1.62
CA VAL A 207 -4.21 -2.58 -1.63
C VAL A 207 -4.92 -2.56 -2.98
N HIS A 208 -5.14 -3.74 -3.56
CA HIS A 208 -5.76 -3.88 -4.86
C HIS A 208 -6.84 -4.96 -4.84
N GLY A 209 -7.99 -4.63 -5.41
CA GLY A 209 -9.11 -5.54 -5.62
C GLY A 209 -10.07 -4.97 -6.65
N THR A 210 -11.31 -5.46 -6.67
CA THR A 210 -12.33 -4.97 -7.61
C THR A 210 -13.19 -3.87 -6.98
N LEU A 211 -13.66 -2.92 -7.80
CA LEU A 211 -14.61 -1.89 -7.39
C LEU A 211 -15.92 -2.53 -6.94
N ARG A 212 -16.37 -3.55 -7.67
CA ARG A 212 -17.52 -4.38 -7.27
C ARG A 212 -17.40 -4.90 -5.85
N ASP A 213 -16.29 -5.55 -5.50
CA ASP A 213 -16.13 -6.13 -4.17
C ASP A 213 -15.91 -5.04 -3.11
N ALA A 214 -15.15 -4.00 -3.44
CA ALA A 214 -14.86 -2.88 -2.54
C ALA A 214 -16.14 -2.15 -2.08
N LEU A 215 -17.13 -2.04 -2.97
CA LEU A 215 -18.41 -1.36 -2.71
C LEU A 215 -19.57 -2.33 -2.41
N ASN A 216 -19.32 -3.65 -2.32
CA ASN A 216 -20.38 -4.63 -2.07
C ASN A 216 -20.75 -4.67 -0.57
N PRO A 217 -21.96 -4.21 -0.18
CA PRO A 217 -22.37 -4.21 1.23
C PRO A 217 -22.58 -5.62 1.81
N ALA A 218 -22.71 -6.65 0.98
CA ALA A 218 -22.82 -8.04 1.43
C ALA A 218 -21.47 -8.67 1.81
N LEU A 219 -20.35 -8.05 1.44
CA LEU A 219 -19.02 -8.53 1.78
C LEU A 219 -18.51 -7.87 3.06
N ILE A 220 -18.20 -8.70 4.05
CA ILE A 220 -17.51 -8.29 5.29
C ILE A 220 -16.00 -8.17 5.07
N SER A 221 -15.46 -9.01 4.20
CA SER A 221 -14.06 -9.06 3.78
C SER A 221 -14.04 -9.46 2.31
N ALA A 222 -13.24 -8.77 1.49
CA ALA A 222 -13.09 -9.02 0.06
C ALA A 222 -11.68 -9.53 -0.29
N PRO A 223 -11.49 -10.32 -1.36
CA PRO A 223 -10.16 -10.66 -1.84
C PRO A 223 -9.31 -9.41 -2.13
N CYS A 224 -8.03 -9.48 -1.81
CA CYS A 224 -7.12 -8.36 -1.98
C CYS A 224 -5.69 -8.84 -2.25
N SER A 225 -5.04 -8.23 -3.25
CA SER A 225 -3.59 -8.28 -3.45
C SER A 225 -2.92 -7.06 -2.83
N LEU A 226 -1.66 -7.19 -2.46
CA LEU A 226 -0.87 -6.17 -1.78
C LEU A 226 0.40 -5.88 -2.58
N ALA A 227 0.75 -4.61 -2.71
CA ALA A 227 2.08 -4.16 -3.12
C ALA A 227 2.66 -3.31 -2.01
N PHE A 228 3.89 -3.59 -1.60
CA PHE A 228 4.55 -2.92 -0.49
C PHE A 228 5.91 -2.39 -0.92
N GLN A 229 6.20 -1.16 -0.51
CA GLN A 229 7.49 -0.53 -0.65
C GLN A 229 7.83 0.20 0.64
N ASN A 230 9.11 0.32 0.92
CA ASN A 230 9.55 1.25 1.93
C ASN A 230 10.90 1.85 1.59
N VAL A 231 11.20 2.97 2.25
CA VAL A 231 12.52 3.57 2.33
C VAL A 231 12.84 3.75 3.81
N LEU A 232 13.98 3.26 4.25
CA LEU A 232 14.37 3.30 5.65
C LEU A 232 15.89 3.37 5.83
N LYS A 233 16.35 3.90 6.96
CA LYS A 233 17.77 3.81 7.35
C LYS A 233 18.23 2.36 7.45
N TRP A 234 19.53 2.13 7.27
CA TRP A 234 20.18 0.82 7.45
C TRP A 234 19.73 0.10 8.72
N GLU A 235 19.54 -1.22 8.63
CA GLU A 235 19.18 -2.01 9.81
C GLU A 235 20.30 -1.92 10.86
N PRO A 236 19.98 -1.81 12.16
CA PRO A 236 21.00 -1.76 13.21
C PRO A 236 21.98 -2.94 13.19
N PHE A 237 21.53 -4.14 12.80
CA PHE A 237 22.38 -5.32 12.76
C PHE A 237 23.44 -5.28 11.65
N MET A 238 23.25 -4.46 10.61
CA MET A 238 24.20 -4.31 9.51
C MET A 238 25.43 -3.47 9.87
N ARG A 239 25.47 -2.89 11.08
CA ARG A 239 26.62 -2.13 11.62
C ARG A 239 27.21 -1.09 10.63
N MET A 240 26.33 -0.41 9.91
CA MET A 240 26.72 0.49 8.82
C MET A 240 27.37 1.80 9.32
N GLY A 241 27.27 2.12 10.60
CA GLY A 241 27.76 3.37 11.16
C GLY A 241 27.14 4.57 10.42
N ASP A 242 27.97 5.57 10.11
CA ASP A 242 27.56 6.78 9.38
C ASP A 242 27.63 6.62 7.85
N ARG A 243 27.71 5.39 7.34
CA ARG A 243 27.82 5.15 5.89
C ARG A 243 26.61 5.73 5.15
N PRO A 244 26.84 6.50 4.06
CA PRO A 244 25.76 7.09 3.29
C PRO A 244 24.88 6.00 2.65
N GLY A 245 23.66 6.40 2.33
CA GLY A 245 22.66 5.53 1.72
C GLY A 245 21.54 5.14 2.69
N HIS A 246 20.67 4.29 2.19
CA HIS A 246 19.49 3.80 2.89
C HIS A 246 19.13 2.42 2.33
N MET A 247 18.13 1.79 2.91
CA MET A 247 17.51 0.63 2.31
C MET A 247 16.19 1.00 1.66
N MET A 248 15.83 0.20 0.67
CA MET A 248 14.50 0.17 0.08
C MET A 248 14.01 -1.27 0.04
N SER A 249 12.71 -1.48 0.19
CA SER A 249 12.11 -2.79 -0.05
C SER A 249 11.11 -2.75 -1.18
N GLN A 250 10.94 -3.89 -1.84
CA GLN A 250 9.80 -4.17 -2.68
C GLN A 250 9.26 -5.55 -2.31
N ALA A 251 7.96 -5.63 -2.01
CA ALA A 251 7.27 -6.89 -1.76
C ALA A 251 5.88 -6.89 -2.40
N ALA A 252 5.37 -8.08 -2.68
CA ALA A 252 4.02 -8.28 -3.17
C ALA A 252 3.37 -9.44 -2.43
N GLY A 253 2.04 -9.46 -2.38
CA GLY A 253 1.34 -10.48 -1.63
C GLY A 253 -0.16 -10.39 -1.71
N LYS A 254 -0.82 -10.97 -0.72
CA LYS A 254 -2.28 -11.05 -0.64
C LYS A 254 -2.78 -11.07 0.80
N LYS A 255 -4.05 -10.71 0.95
CA LYS A 255 -4.80 -10.92 2.18
C LYS A 255 -5.21 -12.38 2.31
N LEU A 256 -5.05 -12.93 3.51
CA LEU A 256 -5.44 -14.28 3.90
C LEU A 256 -6.34 -14.19 5.14
N GLU A 257 -7.18 -15.20 5.36
CA GLU A 257 -8.10 -15.25 6.52
C GLU A 257 -7.78 -16.42 7.49
N SER A 258 -6.74 -17.19 7.21
CA SER A 258 -6.32 -18.30 8.08
C SER A 258 -4.81 -18.53 8.01
N VAL A 259 -4.27 -19.07 9.10
CA VAL A 259 -2.85 -19.48 9.19
C VAL A 259 -2.55 -20.58 8.19
N ASP A 260 -3.48 -21.51 7.97
CA ASP A 260 -3.30 -22.63 7.03
C ASP A 260 -3.13 -22.19 5.56
N ALA A 261 -3.56 -20.96 5.23
CA ALA A 261 -3.39 -20.39 3.90
C ALA A 261 -1.99 -19.76 3.68
N LEU A 262 -1.17 -19.66 4.73
CA LEU A 262 0.20 -19.16 4.62
C LEU A 262 1.09 -20.18 3.89
N PRO A 263 2.06 -19.73 3.09
CA PRO A 263 3.02 -20.63 2.45
C PRO A 263 3.80 -21.48 3.44
N ALA A 264 4.05 -22.74 3.05
CA ALA A 264 4.67 -23.74 3.90
C ALA A 264 6.07 -23.34 4.38
N ASP A 265 6.83 -22.63 3.54
CA ASP A 265 8.16 -22.12 3.88
C ASP A 265 8.10 -21.02 4.96
N TYR A 266 7.14 -20.10 4.88
CA TYR A 266 6.87 -19.11 5.92
C TYR A 266 6.46 -19.79 7.22
N LEU A 267 5.50 -20.73 7.18
CA LEU A 267 5.03 -21.45 8.36
C LEU A 267 6.17 -22.21 9.05
N ARG A 268 7.04 -22.90 8.29
CA ARG A 268 8.21 -23.60 8.82
C ARG A 268 9.13 -22.65 9.61
N ILE A 269 9.43 -21.48 9.05
CA ILE A 269 10.27 -20.48 9.71
C ILE A 269 9.58 -19.95 10.96
N ALA A 270 8.29 -19.60 10.82
CA ALA A 270 7.53 -18.99 11.88
C ALA A 270 7.29 -19.92 13.07
N GLU A 271 7.08 -21.22 12.85
CA GLU A 271 6.98 -22.21 13.92
C GLU A 271 8.28 -22.37 14.70
N ARG A 272 9.41 -22.36 14.02
CA ARG A 272 10.72 -22.45 14.67
C ARG A 272 11.01 -21.24 15.54
N MET A 273 10.70 -20.03 15.05
CA MET A 273 11.11 -18.79 15.70
C MET A 273 10.07 -18.28 16.70
N HIS A 274 8.79 -18.40 16.36
CA HIS A 274 7.68 -17.70 17.00
C HIS A 274 6.42 -18.55 17.07
N GLY A 275 6.53 -19.89 17.18
CA GLY A 275 5.38 -20.79 17.10
C GLY A 275 4.25 -20.51 18.09
N LYS A 276 4.53 -19.87 19.24
CA LYS A 276 3.48 -19.39 20.16
C LYS A 276 2.49 -18.41 19.52
N TYR A 277 2.92 -17.63 18.52
CA TYR A 277 2.08 -16.63 17.83
C TYR A 277 1.31 -17.25 16.67
N ILE A 278 1.92 -18.18 15.93
CA ILE A 278 1.29 -18.80 14.76
C ILE A 278 0.30 -19.89 15.16
N ARG A 279 0.54 -20.60 16.27
CA ARG A 279 -0.42 -21.59 16.81
C ARG A 279 -1.69 -20.94 17.36
N ASP A 280 -1.59 -19.71 17.85
CA ASP A 280 -2.72 -18.98 18.41
C ASP A 280 -2.59 -17.46 18.16
N PRO A 281 -2.76 -17.01 16.90
CA PRO A 281 -2.65 -15.59 16.56
C PRO A 281 -3.79 -14.78 17.16
N ILE A 282 -4.98 -15.36 17.29
CA ILE A 282 -6.15 -14.70 17.87
C ILE A 282 -5.91 -14.45 19.35
N GLY A 283 -5.52 -15.47 20.12
CA GLY A 283 -5.21 -15.31 21.55
C GLY A 283 -4.02 -14.38 21.82
N ALA A 284 -3.06 -14.27 20.88
CA ALA A 284 -2.02 -13.26 20.97
C ALA A 284 -2.57 -11.83 20.85
N LEU A 285 -3.53 -11.59 19.94
CA LEU A 285 -4.17 -10.29 19.72
C LEU A 285 -5.22 -9.97 20.80
N GLU A 286 -5.91 -10.97 21.34
CA GLU A 286 -6.94 -10.80 22.37
C GLU A 286 -6.43 -10.28 23.70
N ARG A 287 -5.12 -10.38 23.96
CA ARG A 287 -4.51 -9.74 25.14
C ARG A 287 -4.69 -8.22 25.14
N LEU A 288 -5.04 -7.63 24.00
CA LEU A 288 -5.32 -6.21 23.84
C LEU A 288 -6.82 -5.88 23.88
N THR A 289 -7.70 -6.86 24.09
CA THR A 289 -9.16 -6.71 23.99
C THR A 289 -9.70 -5.56 24.85
N ASP A 290 -9.16 -5.38 26.05
CA ASP A 290 -9.56 -4.28 26.94
C ASP A 290 -9.22 -2.89 26.36
N GLN A 291 -8.15 -2.79 25.58
CA GLN A 291 -7.78 -1.56 24.86
C GLN A 291 -8.63 -1.35 23.60
N LEU A 292 -9.05 -2.46 22.96
CA LEU A 292 -9.87 -2.48 21.75
C LEU A 292 -11.33 -2.08 22.01
N ARG A 293 -11.87 -2.44 23.18
CA ARG A 293 -13.26 -2.16 23.57
C ARG A 293 -13.48 -0.79 24.21
N LYS A 294 -12.43 -0.13 24.71
CA LYS A 294 -12.53 1.26 25.18
C LYS A 294 -12.88 2.17 24.00
N PRO A 295 -13.79 3.14 24.12
CA PRO A 295 -14.01 4.13 23.07
C PRO A 295 -12.72 4.89 22.74
N VAL A 296 -12.57 5.35 21.49
CA VAL A 296 -11.55 6.37 21.18
C VAL A 296 -11.94 7.65 21.92
N ALA A 297 -11.01 8.25 22.67
CA ALA A 297 -11.25 9.55 23.28
C ALA A 297 -11.41 10.58 22.16
N ILE A 298 -12.57 11.23 22.10
CA ILE A 298 -12.83 12.33 21.19
C ILE A 298 -12.29 13.58 21.88
N ASP A 299 -11.13 14.06 21.44
CA ASP A 299 -10.69 15.42 21.72
C ASP A 299 -11.28 16.39 20.67
#